data_AF-A0A938L2J9-F1
#
_entry.id   AF-A0A938L2J9-F1
#
_cell.length_a   1.000
_cell.length_b   1.000
_cell.length_c   1.000
_cell.angle_alpha   90.00
_cell.angle_beta   90.00
_cell.angle_gamma   90.00
#
_symmetry.space_group_name_H-M   'P 1'
#
loop_
_entity.id
_entity.type
_entity.pdbx_description
1 polymer ?
#
loop_
_entity_poly.entity_id
_entity_poly.type
_entity_poly.pdbx_seq_one_letter_code
_entity_poly.pdbx_strand_id
1 'polypeptide(L)'
;MTGLRKLHAVALPALLVLALWAVEGTSGTIALARGIPVQFASHGVMDTLFDPTTPPGIDQGDVIPAGKSGRFVVKDRTVTGTLSALLPGSPEGRFSFTYGTNVPLLTQSGQIHGTLSIAGGLEAKVRAESALLGYSPEGLPVIGITGRLTFTSGAQGTGDIQGVIVPVLDPATLHIIGLAYGEVGIAGRWQQ
;
A
#
# COMPACT_ATOMS: atom_id res chain seq x y z
N MET A 1 -13.24 -32.19 -26.49
CA MET A 1 -14.21 -31.08 -26.66
C MET A 1 -14.90 -30.84 -25.32
N THR A 2 -15.34 -29.59 -25.06
CA THR A 2 -16.11 -29.10 -23.89
C THR A 2 -15.35 -29.05 -22.55
N GLY A 3 -15.08 -27.91 -21.92
CA GLY A 3 -15.43 -26.53 -22.27
C GLY A 3 -14.64 -25.53 -21.42
N LEU A 4 -14.04 -24.55 -22.10
CA LEU A 4 -13.50 -23.33 -21.48
C LEU A 4 -14.68 -22.61 -20.79
N ARG A 5 -14.73 -22.63 -19.46
CA ARG A 5 -15.61 -21.73 -18.73
C ARG A 5 -15.00 -20.34 -18.79
N LYS A 6 -15.66 -19.44 -19.51
CA LYS A 6 -15.40 -18.00 -19.48
C LYS A 6 -15.52 -17.54 -18.03
N LEU A 7 -14.41 -17.10 -17.45
CA LEU A 7 -14.41 -16.31 -16.23
C LEU A 7 -15.16 -15.02 -16.54
N HIS A 8 -16.36 -14.89 -15.99
CA HIS A 8 -17.06 -13.61 -15.95
C HIS A 8 -16.26 -12.69 -15.06
N ALA A 9 -15.74 -11.60 -15.64
CA ALA A 9 -15.23 -10.47 -14.88
C ALA A 9 -16.41 -9.90 -14.07
N VAL A 10 -16.54 -10.32 -12.82
CA VAL A 10 -17.50 -9.75 -11.88
C VAL A 10 -16.80 -8.56 -11.24
N ALA A 11 -17.20 -7.38 -11.71
CA ALA A 11 -16.79 -6.12 -11.13
C ALA A 11 -17.37 -5.98 -9.71
N LEU A 12 -16.47 -5.67 -8.76
CA LEU A 12 -16.65 -4.87 -7.53
C LEU A 12 -16.98 -5.63 -6.23
N PRO A 13 -16.16 -5.36 -5.19
CA PRO A 13 -16.36 -4.14 -4.40
C PRO A 13 -15.11 -3.25 -4.31
N ALA A 14 -14.67 -2.66 -5.41
CA ALA A 14 -13.72 -1.52 -5.40
C ALA A 14 -14.44 -0.16 -5.44
N LEU A 15 -15.78 -0.12 -5.58
CA LEU A 15 -16.49 1.13 -5.92
C LEU A 15 -16.59 2.13 -4.76
N LEU A 16 -16.42 1.69 -3.51
CA LEU A 16 -16.68 2.57 -2.37
C LEU A 16 -15.46 3.42 -1.96
N VAL A 17 -14.26 3.10 -2.45
CA VAL A 17 -13.04 3.92 -2.19
C VAL A 17 -12.82 4.99 -3.29
N LEU A 18 -13.46 4.84 -4.46
CA LEU A 18 -13.29 5.70 -5.62
C LEU A 18 -13.93 7.09 -5.51
N ALA A 19 -14.86 7.32 -4.58
CA ALA A 19 -15.65 8.56 -4.55
C ALA A 19 -14.96 9.77 -3.89
N LEU A 20 -13.74 9.64 -3.34
CA LEU A 20 -13.07 10.75 -2.62
C LEU A 20 -11.93 11.43 -3.40
N TRP A 21 -11.62 10.98 -4.62
CA TRP A 21 -10.41 11.41 -5.35
C TRP A 21 -10.65 12.25 -6.59
N ALA A 22 -11.88 12.72 -6.82
CA ALA A 22 -12.19 13.64 -7.92
C ALA A 22 -11.79 15.10 -7.58
N VAL A 23 -10.49 15.35 -7.42
CA VAL A 23 -9.91 16.67 -7.67
C VAL A 23 -8.79 16.46 -8.67
N GLU A 24 -9.09 16.74 -9.93
CA GLU A 24 -8.14 16.70 -11.05
C GLU A 24 -7.01 17.71 -10.78
N GLY A 25 -5.89 17.21 -10.28
CA GLY A 25 -4.64 17.95 -10.24
C GLY A 25 -4.04 17.98 -11.63
N THR A 26 -4.04 19.15 -12.28
CA THR A 26 -3.32 19.41 -13.52
C THR A 26 -1.84 19.11 -13.34
N SER A 27 -1.35 18.07 -14.01
CA SER A 27 0.08 17.74 -14.11
C SER A 27 0.81 18.80 -14.97
N GLY A 28 1.03 19.98 -14.40
CA GLY A 28 1.99 20.95 -14.88
C GLY A 28 3.27 20.84 -14.07
N THR A 29 4.43 20.97 -14.72
CA THR A 29 5.70 21.24 -14.05
C THR A 29 5.59 22.60 -13.36
N ILE A 30 5.05 22.64 -12.13
CA ILE A 30 5.06 23.85 -11.33
C ILE A 30 6.49 24.00 -10.83
N ALA A 31 7.21 24.99 -11.36
CA ALA A 31 8.41 25.49 -10.70
C ALA A 31 7.97 26.07 -9.35
N LEU A 32 8.10 25.27 -8.29
CA LEU A 32 7.67 25.67 -6.96
C LEU A 32 8.64 26.71 -6.42
N ALA A 33 8.12 27.90 -6.13
CA ALA A 33 8.81 28.86 -5.28
C ALA A 33 8.98 28.21 -3.89
N ARG A 34 10.21 28.27 -3.36
CA ARG A 34 10.54 27.65 -2.07
C ARG A 34 9.58 28.10 -0.97
N GLY A 35 9.06 27.14 -0.21
CA GLY A 35 8.24 27.39 0.98
C GLY A 35 6.72 27.57 0.79
N ILE A 36 6.18 27.50 -0.44
CA ILE A 36 4.72 27.44 -0.63
C ILE A 36 4.25 25.99 -0.44
N PRO A 37 3.33 25.70 0.49
CA PRO A 37 2.78 24.37 0.62
C PRO A 37 1.93 24.01 -0.60
N VAL A 38 2.25 22.88 -1.23
CA VAL A 38 1.59 22.34 -2.41
C VAL A 38 0.78 21.13 -2.00
N GLN A 39 -0.47 21.07 -2.45
CA GLN A 39 -1.30 19.89 -2.26
C GLN A 39 -0.89 18.81 -3.26
N PHE A 40 -0.90 17.56 -2.81
CA PHE A 40 -0.72 16.42 -3.69
C PHE A 40 -1.77 15.36 -3.39
N ALA A 41 -2.10 14.59 -4.41
CA ALA A 41 -2.91 13.40 -4.35
C ALA A 41 -2.32 12.41 -5.35
N SER A 42 -2.11 11.16 -4.93
CA SER A 42 -1.65 10.10 -5.82
C SER A 42 -2.31 8.80 -5.42
N HIS A 43 -2.62 8.00 -6.44
CA HIS A 43 -3.15 6.65 -6.30
C HIS A 43 -2.11 5.68 -6.84
N GLY A 44 -2.04 4.46 -6.33
CA GLY A 44 -1.13 3.45 -6.83
C GLY A 44 -1.64 2.04 -6.65
N VAL A 45 -1.02 1.16 -7.43
CA VAL A 45 -1.27 -0.27 -7.41
C VAL A 45 -0.02 -0.96 -6.89
N MET A 46 -0.19 -1.89 -5.95
CA MET A 46 0.89 -2.72 -5.45
C MET A 46 1.20 -3.84 -6.44
N ASP A 47 2.46 -4.24 -6.53
CA ASP A 47 2.85 -5.40 -7.32
C ASP A 47 2.17 -6.66 -6.70
N THR A 48 1.76 -7.64 -7.53
CA THR A 48 0.99 -8.81 -7.07
C THR A 48 1.72 -10.11 -7.37
N LEU A 49 1.35 -11.19 -6.66
CA LEU A 49 1.95 -12.51 -6.82
C LEU A 49 1.62 -13.18 -8.17
N PHE A 50 0.63 -12.65 -8.89
CA PHE A 50 0.14 -13.25 -10.14
C PHE A 50 0.85 -12.77 -11.40
N ASP A 51 1.83 -11.87 -11.27
CA ASP A 51 2.77 -11.59 -12.34
C ASP A 51 4.02 -12.47 -12.19
N PRO A 52 4.16 -13.55 -12.98
CA PRO A 52 5.29 -14.48 -12.87
C PRO A 52 6.63 -13.87 -13.31
N THR A 53 6.62 -12.66 -13.88
CA THR A 53 7.84 -11.95 -14.31
C THR A 53 8.31 -10.91 -13.30
N THR A 54 7.50 -10.64 -12.27
CA THR A 54 7.79 -9.64 -11.24
C THR A 54 7.98 -10.37 -9.89
N PRO A 55 9.01 -10.02 -9.10
CA PRO A 55 9.13 -10.52 -7.73
C PRO A 55 7.81 -10.30 -6.98
N PRO A 56 7.46 -11.16 -6.00
CA PRO A 56 6.24 -10.96 -5.23
C PRO A 56 6.24 -9.55 -4.68
N GLY A 57 5.20 -8.77 -5.00
CA GLY A 57 5.12 -7.36 -4.61
C GLY A 57 5.02 -7.10 -3.12
N ILE A 58 5.09 -8.17 -2.32
CA ILE A 58 5.38 -8.16 -0.91
C ILE A 58 6.38 -9.26 -0.59
N ASP A 59 7.47 -8.94 0.10
CA ASP A 59 8.36 -9.96 0.64
C ASP A 59 7.77 -10.59 1.91
N GLN A 60 8.38 -11.68 2.38
CA GLN A 60 7.92 -12.33 3.61
C GLN A 60 8.30 -11.54 4.88
N GLY A 61 9.31 -10.67 4.82
CA GLY A 61 9.93 -10.05 6.00
C GLY A 61 10.48 -11.08 7.01
N ASP A 62 10.88 -10.59 8.18
CA ASP A 62 11.24 -11.42 9.34
C ASP A 62 10.04 -11.54 10.28
N VAL A 63 9.54 -12.76 10.48
CA VAL A 63 8.31 -13.04 11.21
C VAL A 63 8.59 -13.87 12.45
N ILE A 64 8.47 -13.25 13.63
CA ILE A 64 8.89 -13.84 14.90
C ILE A 64 7.69 -13.87 15.88
N PRO A 65 7.44 -15.00 16.58
CA PRO A 65 6.48 -15.04 17.68
C PRO A 65 6.80 -13.99 18.76
N ALA A 66 5.81 -13.20 19.17
CA ALA A 66 5.92 -12.20 20.23
C ALA A 66 5.78 -12.85 21.62
N GLY A 67 6.74 -13.70 21.99
CA GLY A 67 6.71 -14.46 23.25
C GLY A 67 5.48 -15.36 23.35
N LYS A 68 4.78 -15.32 24.49
CA LYS A 68 3.59 -16.14 24.77
C LYS A 68 2.25 -15.44 24.46
N SER A 69 2.29 -14.32 23.74
CA SER A 69 1.09 -13.49 23.52
C SER A 69 0.14 -14.01 22.42
N GLY A 70 0.58 -15.00 21.62
CA GLY A 70 -0.14 -15.42 20.42
C GLY A 70 -0.08 -14.42 19.26
N ARG A 71 0.73 -13.36 19.39
CA ARG A 71 0.97 -12.36 18.35
C ARG A 71 2.30 -12.59 17.65
N PHE A 72 2.46 -11.97 16.49
CA PHE A 72 3.66 -12.05 15.68
C PHE A 72 4.19 -10.66 15.39
N VAL A 73 5.50 -10.50 15.54
CA VAL A 73 6.21 -9.32 15.07
C VAL A 73 6.69 -9.62 13.66
N VAL A 74 6.20 -8.83 12.71
CA VAL A 74 6.72 -8.76 11.35
C VAL A 74 7.68 -7.60 11.31
N LYS A 75 8.90 -7.82 10.81
CA LYS A 75 9.92 -6.79 10.62
C LYS A 75 10.36 -6.75 9.16
N ASP A 76 10.76 -5.55 8.75
CA ASP A 76 11.43 -5.28 7.47
C ASP A 76 10.70 -5.87 6.27
N ARG A 77 9.37 -5.93 6.34
CA ARG A 77 8.55 -6.41 5.24
C ARG A 77 8.42 -5.31 4.20
N THR A 78 8.76 -5.61 2.96
CA THR A 78 8.73 -4.63 1.87
C THR A 78 7.61 -4.91 0.89
N VAL A 79 6.85 -3.85 0.56
CA VAL A 79 5.84 -3.85 -0.50
C VAL A 79 6.29 -2.91 -1.61
N THR A 80 6.18 -3.32 -2.86
CA THR A 80 6.49 -2.48 -4.02
C THR A 80 5.25 -2.21 -4.86
N GLY A 81 5.30 -1.16 -5.67
CA GLY A 81 4.22 -0.84 -6.59
C GLY A 81 4.50 0.40 -7.42
N THR A 82 3.44 0.90 -8.07
CA THR A 82 3.49 2.08 -8.93
C THR A 82 2.34 3.03 -8.62
N LEU A 83 2.67 4.31 -8.44
CA LEU A 83 1.77 5.44 -8.33
C LEU A 83 1.42 5.98 -9.73
N SER A 84 0.16 6.33 -9.96
CA SER A 84 -0.39 6.83 -11.22
C SER A 84 -0.18 8.33 -11.44
N ALA A 85 0.04 9.10 -10.37
CA ALA A 85 0.33 10.53 -10.46
C ALA A 85 1.80 10.83 -10.09
N LEU A 86 2.47 11.60 -10.96
CA LEU A 86 3.83 12.08 -10.72
C LEU A 86 3.80 13.05 -9.53
N LEU A 87 4.45 12.68 -8.43
CA LEU A 87 4.80 13.65 -7.40
C LEU A 87 5.91 14.55 -7.97
N PRO A 88 5.87 15.87 -7.80
CA PRO A 88 6.92 16.76 -8.31
C PRO A 88 8.33 16.32 -7.86
N GLY A 89 9.19 15.94 -8.82
CA GLY A 89 10.51 15.37 -8.54
C GLY A 89 10.61 13.85 -8.69
N SER A 90 9.50 13.14 -8.85
CA SER A 90 9.43 11.69 -9.09
C SER A 90 8.91 11.39 -10.51
N PRO A 91 9.78 11.31 -11.54
CA PRO A 91 9.38 11.01 -12.91
C PRO A 91 8.90 9.56 -13.10
N GLU A 92 9.25 8.66 -12.19
CA GLU A 92 8.81 7.26 -12.17
C GLU A 92 7.95 7.05 -10.93
N GLY A 93 6.68 6.68 -11.06
CA GLY A 93 5.80 6.48 -9.90
C GLY A 93 6.14 5.28 -9.02
N ARG A 94 7.29 4.62 -9.21
CA ARG A 94 7.66 3.43 -8.44
C ARG A 94 7.86 3.78 -6.98
N PHE A 95 7.27 2.97 -6.11
CA PHE A 95 7.45 3.09 -4.67
C PHE A 95 7.86 1.76 -4.05
N SER A 96 8.50 1.87 -2.90
CA SER A 96 8.81 0.77 -1.98
C SER A 96 8.41 1.19 -0.57
N PHE A 97 7.69 0.33 0.13
CA PHE A 97 7.25 0.55 1.50
C PHE A 97 7.77 -0.57 2.39
N THR A 98 8.77 -0.27 3.21
CA THR A 98 9.34 -1.23 4.18
C THR A 98 8.77 -0.94 5.56
N TYR A 99 8.19 -1.95 6.21
CA TYR A 99 7.46 -1.78 7.47
C TYR A 99 7.65 -2.93 8.45
N GLY A 100 7.37 -2.61 9.71
CA GLY A 100 7.13 -3.56 10.77
C GLY A 100 5.72 -3.44 11.33
N THR A 101 5.17 -4.56 11.79
CA THR A 101 3.86 -4.61 12.43
C THR A 101 3.81 -5.70 13.50
N ASN A 102 2.89 -5.57 14.43
CA ASN A 102 2.59 -6.60 15.41
C ASN A 102 1.13 -7.03 15.24
N VAL A 103 0.89 -8.26 14.79
CA VAL A 103 -0.45 -8.71 14.38
C VAL A 103 -0.85 -10.02 15.06
N PRO A 104 -2.15 -10.21 15.34
CA PRO A 104 -2.73 -11.54 15.53
C PRO A 104 -2.79 -12.26 14.17
N LEU A 105 -2.39 -13.53 14.12
CA LEU A 105 -2.39 -14.34 12.90
C LEU A 105 -3.74 -14.34 12.15
N LEU A 106 -4.84 -14.40 12.89
CA LEU A 106 -6.19 -14.57 12.32
C LEU A 106 -6.73 -13.31 11.64
N THR A 107 -6.29 -12.12 12.05
CA THR A 107 -6.88 -10.86 11.59
C THR A 107 -5.90 -9.99 10.81
N GLN A 108 -4.59 -10.24 10.93
CA GLN A 108 -3.52 -9.42 10.36
C GLN A 108 -3.69 -7.90 10.66
N SER A 109 -4.45 -7.59 11.71
CA SER A 109 -4.81 -6.24 12.11
C SER A 109 -3.83 -5.74 13.16
N GLY A 110 -3.37 -4.50 13.05
CA GLY A 110 -2.40 -3.96 13.98
C GLY A 110 -1.75 -2.67 13.52
N GLN A 111 -0.90 -2.13 14.39
CA GLN A 111 -0.14 -0.92 14.12
C GLN A 111 1.01 -1.21 13.16
N ILE A 112 1.10 -0.41 12.11
CA ILE A 112 2.10 -0.46 11.05
C ILE A 112 3.01 0.76 11.18
N HIS A 113 4.31 0.51 11.23
CA HIS A 113 5.33 1.55 11.22
C HIS A 113 6.35 1.24 10.14
N GLY A 114 6.67 2.22 9.30
CA GLY A 114 7.58 1.97 8.20
C GLY A 114 8.07 3.24 7.52
N THR A 115 8.79 3.01 6.41
CA THR A 115 9.32 4.05 5.54
C THR A 115 8.82 3.79 4.12
N LEU A 116 8.22 4.80 3.52
CA LEU A 116 7.83 4.84 2.12
C LEU A 116 8.91 5.58 1.34
N SER A 117 9.52 4.91 0.38
CA SER A 117 10.45 5.49 -0.59
C SER A 117 9.77 5.55 -1.94
N ILE A 118 9.81 6.71 -2.58
CA ILE A 118 9.26 6.94 -3.92
C ILE A 118 10.43 7.38 -4.80
N ALA A 119 10.42 7.00 -6.09
CA ALA A 119 11.48 7.39 -7.01
C ALA A 119 11.69 8.92 -7.01
N GLY A 120 12.88 9.37 -7.40
CA GLY A 120 13.23 10.79 -7.29
C GLY A 120 13.65 11.26 -5.89
N GLY A 121 13.91 10.32 -4.97
CA GLY A 121 14.53 10.61 -3.66
C GLY A 121 13.57 11.11 -2.59
N LEU A 122 12.26 10.93 -2.80
CA LEU A 122 11.23 11.25 -1.82
C LEU A 122 11.12 10.11 -0.81
N GLU A 123 11.21 10.46 0.47
CA GLU A 123 11.02 9.49 1.56
C GLU A 123 10.05 10.03 2.60
N ALA A 124 9.20 9.15 3.13
CA ALA A 124 8.28 9.47 4.20
C ALA A 124 8.24 8.39 5.28
N LYS A 125 8.16 8.80 6.54
CA LYS A 125 7.80 7.91 7.65
C LYS A 125 6.30 7.69 7.65
N VAL A 126 5.88 6.44 7.82
CA VAL A 126 4.47 6.04 7.86
C VAL A 126 4.12 5.52 9.24
N ARG A 127 2.98 5.99 9.76
CA ARG A 127 2.29 5.42 10.92
C ARG A 127 0.86 5.12 10.52
N ALA A 128 0.52 3.85 10.45
CA ALA A 128 -0.79 3.39 9.99
C ALA A 128 -1.31 2.27 10.88
N GLU A 129 -2.56 1.91 10.65
CA GLU A 129 -3.22 0.76 11.26
C GLU A 129 -3.84 -0.09 10.16
N SER A 130 -3.73 -1.41 10.30
CA SER A 130 -4.47 -2.37 9.49
C SER A 130 -5.69 -2.90 10.26
N ALA A 131 -6.79 -3.08 9.54
CA ALA A 131 -8.01 -3.69 10.06
C ALA A 131 -8.62 -4.64 9.03
N LEU A 132 -9.16 -5.77 9.51
CA LEU A 132 -9.97 -6.67 8.68
C LEU A 132 -11.29 -5.97 8.31
N LEU A 133 -11.51 -5.75 7.02
CA LEU A 133 -12.75 -5.16 6.49
C LEU A 133 -13.80 -6.20 6.14
N GLY A 134 -13.38 -7.45 5.93
CA GLY A 134 -14.25 -8.56 5.56
C GLY A 134 -13.50 -9.60 4.75
N TYR A 135 -14.23 -10.31 3.88
CA TYR A 135 -13.70 -11.32 2.98
C TYR A 135 -14.14 -11.03 1.55
N SER A 136 -13.28 -11.33 0.57
CA SER A 136 -13.58 -11.27 -0.85
C SER A 136 -14.61 -12.36 -1.21
N PRO A 137 -15.22 -12.30 -2.41
CA PRO A 137 -16.11 -13.37 -2.88
C PRO A 137 -15.47 -14.77 -2.88
N GLU A 138 -14.15 -14.85 -3.05
CA GLU A 138 -13.34 -16.07 -3.01
C GLU A 138 -12.98 -16.51 -1.58
N GLY A 139 -13.41 -15.77 -0.55
CA GLY A 139 -13.14 -16.06 0.85
C GLY A 139 -11.77 -15.60 1.35
N LEU A 140 -11.06 -14.76 0.59
CA LEU A 140 -9.78 -14.19 1.03
C LEU A 140 -10.02 -12.98 1.94
N PRO A 141 -9.21 -12.75 3.00
CA PRO A 141 -9.40 -11.58 3.85
C PRO A 141 -9.15 -10.29 3.06
N VAL A 142 -9.93 -9.25 3.36
CA VAL A 142 -9.71 -7.90 2.83
C VAL A 142 -9.23 -7.03 3.98
N ILE A 143 -8.02 -6.50 3.86
CA ILE A 143 -7.39 -5.70 4.91
C ILE A 143 -7.34 -4.24 4.45
N GLY A 144 -7.95 -3.36 5.22
CA GLY A 144 -7.85 -1.92 5.07
C GLY A 144 -6.63 -1.40 5.81
N ILE A 145 -5.97 -0.41 5.25
CA ILE A 145 -4.83 0.30 5.83
C ILE A 145 -5.21 1.78 5.87
N THR A 146 -5.02 2.44 7.01
CA THR A 146 -5.23 3.89 7.13
C THR A 146 -4.21 4.48 8.09
N GLY A 147 -3.66 5.64 7.74
CA GLY A 147 -2.63 6.25 8.55
C GLY A 147 -2.18 7.61 8.05
N ARG A 148 -1.02 8.03 8.56
CA ARG A 148 -0.35 9.27 8.23
C ARG A 148 1.05 9.03 7.71
N LEU A 149 1.48 9.90 6.82
CA LEU A 149 2.85 9.99 6.33
C LEU A 149 3.46 11.34 6.72
N THR A 150 4.77 11.36 6.91
CA THR A 150 5.56 12.58 7.13
C THR A 150 6.82 12.49 6.30
N PHE A 151 6.99 13.42 5.35
CA PHE A 151 8.17 13.44 4.49
C PHE A 151 9.43 13.76 5.30
N THR A 152 10.48 12.99 5.05
CA THR A 152 11.78 13.08 5.73
C THR A 152 12.92 13.36 4.77
N SER A 153 12.72 13.16 3.47
CA SER A 153 13.68 13.47 2.41
C SER A 153 12.97 13.93 1.13
N GLY A 154 13.64 14.80 0.37
CA GLY A 154 13.18 15.35 -0.91
C GLY A 154 12.02 16.37 -0.84
N ALA A 155 11.28 16.41 0.27
CA ALA A 155 10.30 17.45 0.61
C ALA A 155 10.07 17.51 2.14
N GLN A 156 9.46 18.58 2.62
CA GLN A 156 8.93 18.69 3.99
C GLN A 156 7.41 18.68 3.97
N GLY A 157 6.74 17.90 4.80
CA GLY A 157 5.29 17.90 4.82
C GLY A 157 4.67 16.66 5.45
N THR A 158 3.34 16.63 5.44
CA THR A 158 2.55 15.53 5.98
C THR A 158 1.39 15.20 5.07
N GLY A 159 0.93 13.96 5.15
CA GLY A 159 -0.25 13.50 4.45
C GLY A 159 -0.93 12.35 5.16
N ASP A 160 -2.01 11.91 4.55
CA ASP A 160 -2.73 10.70 4.91
C ASP A 160 -2.41 9.61 3.89
N ILE A 161 -2.39 8.37 4.36
CA ILE A 161 -2.27 7.17 3.54
C ILE A 161 -3.49 6.30 3.80
N GLN A 162 -4.08 5.78 2.73
CA GLN A 162 -5.15 4.81 2.79
C GLN A 162 -4.85 3.70 1.79
N GLY A 163 -5.25 2.47 2.07
CA GLY A 163 -5.05 1.37 1.15
C GLY A 163 -5.92 0.18 1.47
N VAL A 164 -6.01 -0.72 0.49
CA VAL A 164 -6.69 -2.00 0.64
C VAL A 164 -5.80 -3.07 0.03
N ILE A 165 -5.65 -4.18 0.74
CA ILE A 165 -4.95 -5.36 0.23
C ILE A 165 -5.82 -6.60 0.38
N VAL A 166 -5.62 -7.54 -0.55
CA VAL A 166 -6.11 -8.92 -0.44
C VAL A 166 -4.87 -9.81 -0.39
N PRO A 167 -4.41 -10.22 0.80
CA PRO A 167 -3.21 -11.03 0.91
C PRO A 167 -3.49 -12.48 0.51
N VAL A 168 -2.47 -13.11 -0.05
CA VAL A 168 -2.37 -14.56 -0.16
C VAL A 168 -1.68 -15.05 1.11
N LEU A 169 -2.34 -15.96 1.83
CA LEU A 169 -1.82 -16.52 3.07
C LEU A 169 -1.24 -17.92 2.85
N ASP A 170 -0.13 -18.22 3.50
CA ASP A 170 0.36 -19.58 3.64
C ASP A 170 -0.63 -20.40 4.51
N PRO A 171 -1.16 -21.52 4.03
CA PRO A 171 -2.12 -22.32 4.79
C PRO A 171 -1.54 -22.94 6.07
N ALA A 172 -0.23 -23.15 6.15
CA ALA A 172 0.43 -23.73 7.32
C ALA A 172 0.70 -22.68 8.40
N THR A 173 1.07 -21.47 8.00
CA THR A 173 1.52 -20.43 8.93
C THR A 173 0.55 -19.25 9.06
N LEU A 174 -0.42 -19.11 8.16
CA LEU A 174 -1.33 -17.98 8.00
C LEU A 174 -0.62 -16.62 7.87
N HIS A 175 0.63 -16.63 7.42
CA HIS A 175 1.38 -15.42 7.08
C HIS A 175 1.19 -15.02 5.63
N ILE A 176 1.30 -13.71 5.36
CA ILE A 176 1.25 -13.16 4.01
C ILE A 176 2.47 -13.65 3.24
N ILE A 177 2.24 -14.30 2.11
CA ILE A 177 3.27 -14.77 1.16
C ILE A 177 3.20 -14.06 -0.20
N GLY A 178 2.18 -13.22 -0.38
CA GLY A 178 1.94 -12.48 -1.61
C GLY A 178 0.70 -11.62 -1.49
N LEU A 179 0.47 -10.79 -2.51
CA LEU A 179 -0.78 -10.03 -2.67
C LEU A 179 -1.52 -10.55 -3.89
N ALA A 180 -2.81 -10.83 -3.73
CA ALA A 180 -3.72 -11.07 -4.85
C ALA A 180 -4.17 -9.74 -5.48
N TYR A 181 -4.25 -8.70 -4.65
CA TYR A 181 -4.62 -7.35 -5.03
C TYR A 181 -4.08 -6.37 -3.98
N GLY A 182 -3.75 -5.16 -4.42
CA GLY A 182 -3.35 -4.09 -3.52
C GLY A 182 -3.46 -2.72 -4.19
N GLU A 183 -4.10 -1.79 -3.49
CA GLU A 183 -4.21 -0.39 -3.89
C GLU A 183 -3.84 0.53 -2.72
N VAL A 184 -3.30 1.69 -3.04
CA VAL A 184 -2.89 2.71 -2.08
C VAL A 184 -3.22 4.10 -2.61
N GLY A 185 -3.75 4.96 -1.75
CA GLY A 185 -3.91 6.38 -1.97
C GLY A 185 -3.09 7.16 -0.96
N ILE A 186 -2.41 8.20 -1.43
CA ILE A 186 -1.73 9.18 -0.59
C ILE A 186 -2.20 10.59 -0.95
N ALA A 187 -2.51 11.39 0.06
CA ALA A 187 -2.86 12.80 -0.11
C ALA A 187 -2.20 13.63 0.97
N GLY A 188 -1.88 14.88 0.67
CA GLY A 188 -1.37 15.76 1.70
C GLY A 188 -0.87 17.09 1.19
N ARG A 189 0.04 17.66 1.98
CA ARG A 189 0.70 18.93 1.69
C ARG A 189 2.18 18.80 1.92
N TRP A 190 2.96 19.42 1.04
CA TRP A 190 4.42 19.45 1.16
C TRP A 190 5.03 20.77 0.69
N GLN A 191 6.28 21.02 1.06
CA GLN A 191 7.07 22.20 0.74
C GLN A 191 8.45 21.73 0.28
N GLN A 192 8.96 22.37 -0.79
CA GLN A 192 10.34 22.23 -1.29
C GLN A 192 11.13 23.52 -1.06
#